data_AF-A0A9P8FBK5-F1
#
_entry.id   AF-A0A9P8FBK5-F1
#
_cell.length_a   1.000
_cell.length_b   1.000
_cell.length_c   1.000
_cell.angle_alpha   90.00
_cell.angle_beta   90.00
_cell.angle_gamma   90.00
#
_symmetry.space_group_name_H-M   'P 1'
#
loop_
_entity.id
_entity.type
_entity.pdbx_description
1 polymer ?
#
loop_
_entity_poly.entity_id
_entity_poly.type
_entity_poly.pdbx_seq_one_letter_code
_entity_poly.pdbx_strand_id
1 'polypeptide(L)'
;MRDSLSDRLLRRELQDSAGRSRKVRSLYGDKNWVRELDIVNELDGHSGCVNALSWSKTGRFLASGSDDQHVNIHSYQPDDSNSQFKLATTIATGHRANIFSVKFMP
;
A
#
# COMPACT_ATOMS: atom_id res chain seq x y z
N MET A 1 11.98 10.56 -27.33
CA MET A 1 11.18 9.39 -26.90
C MET A 1 10.90 9.56 -25.42
N ARG A 2 9.64 9.70 -25.00
CA ARG A 2 9.30 9.90 -23.57
C ARG A 2 9.43 8.55 -22.86
N ASP A 3 10.29 8.45 -21.84
CA ASP A 3 10.40 7.27 -20.96
C ASP A 3 8.99 6.91 -20.47
N SER A 4 8.45 5.76 -20.88
CA SER A 4 7.09 5.32 -20.55
C SER A 4 6.99 4.84 -19.09
N LEU A 5 5.77 4.73 -18.56
CA LEU A 5 5.49 4.14 -17.24
C LEU A 5 6.17 2.77 -17.09
N SER A 6 5.93 1.91 -18.08
CA SER A 6 6.47 0.56 -18.15
C SER A 6 7.99 0.58 -18.11
N ASP A 7 8.64 1.52 -18.79
CA ASP A 7 10.10 1.66 -18.73
C ASP A 7 10.60 2.05 -17.34
N ARG A 8 9.86 2.91 -16.61
CA ARG A 8 10.26 3.35 -15.26
C ARG A 8 10.07 2.24 -14.22
N LEU A 9 8.96 1.51 -14.29
CA LEU A 9 8.68 0.38 -13.41
C LEU A 9 9.61 -0.79 -13.73
N LEU A 10 9.80 -1.13 -15.01
CA LEU A 10 10.74 -2.16 -15.44
C LEU A 10 12.17 -1.83 -14.98
N ARG A 11 12.62 -0.57 -15.10
CA ARG A 11 13.93 -0.17 -14.58
C ARG A 11 14.03 -0.25 -13.05
N ARG A 12 12.92 -0.03 -12.30
CA ARG A 12 12.88 -0.25 -10.85
C ARG A 12 13.07 -1.74 -10.52
N GLU A 13 12.38 -2.63 -11.23
CA GLU A 13 12.45 -4.08 -10.99
C GLU A 13 13.79 -4.68 -11.44
N LEU A 14 14.39 -4.15 -12.51
CA LEU A 14 15.66 -4.66 -13.06
C LEU A 14 16.91 -4.12 -12.35
N GLN A 15 16.85 -2.96 -11.70
CA GLN A 15 17.99 -2.38 -10.98
C GLN A 15 17.92 -2.71 -9.49
N ASP A 16 18.36 -3.92 -9.15
CA ASP A 16 18.89 -4.18 -7.82
C ASP A 16 20.38 -3.79 -7.80
N SER A 17 20.76 -2.96 -6.83
CA SER A 17 22.10 -2.44 -6.52
C SER A 17 22.74 -1.35 -7.42
N ALA A 18 23.09 -0.25 -6.75
CA ALA A 18 24.05 0.80 -7.12
C ALA A 18 23.71 1.75 -8.30
N GLY A 19 23.04 2.87 -7.97
CA GLY A 19 23.29 4.13 -8.68
C GLY A 19 22.06 4.92 -9.10
N ARG A 20 21.78 5.98 -8.34
CA ARG A 20 20.79 7.04 -8.62
C ARG A 20 19.33 6.57 -8.60
N SER A 21 18.80 6.56 -7.38
CA SER A 21 17.39 6.86 -7.10
C SER A 21 16.94 8.03 -7.98
N ARG A 22 16.27 7.73 -9.11
CA ARG A 22 15.27 8.64 -9.66
C ARG A 22 14.21 8.69 -8.56
N LYS A 23 14.35 9.70 -7.69
CA LYS A 23 13.64 9.81 -6.43
C LYS A 23 12.16 9.60 -6.73
N VAL A 24 11.46 8.78 -5.95
CA VAL A 24 10.00 8.63 -5.97
C VAL A 24 9.29 9.98 -6.18
N ARG A 25 9.89 11.07 -5.67
CA ARG A 25 9.66 12.49 -6.03
C ARG A 25 9.31 12.81 -7.49
N SER A 26 9.92 12.20 -8.51
CA SER A 26 9.57 12.50 -9.91
C SER A 26 8.23 11.88 -10.34
N LEU A 27 7.67 10.97 -9.53
CA LEU A 27 6.33 10.42 -9.72
C LEU A 27 5.27 11.28 -9.02
N TYR A 28 5.64 12.01 -7.96
CA TYR A 28 4.71 12.92 -7.29
C TYR A 28 4.32 14.07 -8.23
N GLY A 29 3.04 14.12 -8.60
CA GLY A 29 2.49 15.15 -9.48
C GLY A 29 2.68 14.91 -10.98
N ASP A 30 3.09 13.70 -11.39
CA ASP A 30 3.06 13.34 -12.81
C ASP A 30 1.61 13.31 -13.30
N LYS A 31 1.26 14.21 -14.23
CA LYS A 31 -0.10 14.38 -14.72
C LYS A 31 -0.67 13.12 -15.37
N ASN A 32 0.17 12.27 -15.94
CA ASN A 32 -0.29 11.02 -16.53
C ASN A 32 -0.64 10.00 -15.43
N TRP A 33 0.18 9.93 -14.37
CA TRP A 33 -0.12 9.09 -13.20
C TRP A 33 -1.43 9.49 -12.54
N VAL A 34 -1.62 10.78 -12.28
CA VAL A 34 -2.86 11.28 -11.65
C VAL A 34 -4.09 10.96 -12.50
N ARG A 35 -3.95 10.92 -13.83
CA ARG A 35 -5.03 10.57 -14.76
C ARG A 35 -5.32 9.08 -14.83
N GLU A 36 -4.36 8.24 -14.50
CA GLU A 36 -4.48 6.77 -14.49
C GLU A 36 -4.86 6.23 -13.10
N LEU A 37 -4.99 7.09 -12.07
CA LEU A 37 -5.46 6.68 -10.75
C LEU A 37 -6.94 6.29 -10.83
N ASP A 38 -7.20 5.03 -10.55
CA ASP A 38 -8.55 4.47 -10.44
C ASP A 38 -8.63 3.52 -9.24
N ILE A 39 -9.84 3.16 -8.85
CA ILE A 39 -10.09 2.17 -7.80
C ILE A 39 -9.74 0.79 -8.36
N VAL A 40 -8.68 0.19 -7.82
CA VAL A 40 -8.22 -1.15 -8.23
C VAL A 40 -8.80 -2.27 -7.38
N ASN A 41 -9.06 -2.00 -6.10
CA ASN A 41 -9.62 -2.95 -5.13
C ASN A 41 -10.33 -2.20 -4.00
N GLU A 42 -11.39 -2.78 -3.48
CA GLU A 42 -12.06 -2.36 -2.25
C GLU A 42 -11.76 -3.41 -1.16
N LEU A 43 -11.31 -2.98 0.01
CA LEU A 43 -10.91 -3.85 1.09
C LEU A 43 -11.89 -3.71 2.26
N ASP A 44 -12.75 -4.72 2.43
CA ASP A 44 -13.68 -4.79 3.54
C ASP A 44 -13.00 -5.29 4.82
N GLY A 45 -13.55 -4.91 5.97
CA GLY A 45 -13.19 -5.52 7.26
C GLY A 45 -13.22 -4.57 8.46
N HIS A 46 -13.24 -3.26 8.23
CA HIS A 46 -13.42 -2.28 9.31
C HIS A 46 -14.88 -1.85 9.42
N SER A 47 -15.37 -1.67 10.64
CA SER A 47 -16.73 -1.16 10.90
C SER A 47 -16.75 0.34 11.20
N GLY A 48 -15.59 0.99 11.15
CA GLY A 48 -15.41 2.43 11.38
C GLY A 48 -14.43 3.03 10.38
N CYS A 49 -14.22 4.36 10.48
CA CYS A 49 -13.32 5.08 9.60
C CYS A 49 -11.88 4.56 9.74
N VAL A 50 -11.25 4.24 8.61
CA VAL A 50 -9.83 3.91 8.54
C VAL A 50 -9.03 5.21 8.56
N ASN A 51 -8.21 5.40 9.60
CA ASN A 51 -7.44 6.63 9.78
C ASN A 51 -5.96 6.48 9.44
N ALA A 52 -5.46 5.24 9.44
CA ALA A 52 -4.04 4.96 9.29
C ALA A 52 -3.81 3.75 8.37
N LEU A 53 -2.81 3.85 7.50
CA LEU A 53 -2.35 2.79 6.62
C LEU A 53 -0.83 2.68 6.67
N SER A 54 -0.30 1.46 6.67
CA SER A 54 1.14 1.21 6.60
C SER A 54 1.43 -0.04 5.80
N TRP A 55 2.29 0.07 4.79
CA TRP A 55 2.82 -1.08 4.08
C TRP A 55 4.04 -1.64 4.79
N SER A 56 4.11 -2.97 4.86
CA SER A 56 5.35 -3.68 5.22
C SER A 56 6.45 -3.40 4.18
N LYS A 57 7.71 -3.47 4.61
CA LYS A 57 8.87 -3.17 3.73
C LYS A 57 8.94 -4.08 2.50
N THR A 58 8.47 -5.32 2.62
CA THR A 58 8.42 -6.29 1.51
C THR A 58 7.25 -6.07 0.55
N GLY A 59 6.28 -5.20 0.90
CA GLY A 59 5.07 -4.98 0.11
C GLY A 59 4.05 -6.12 0.18
N ARG A 60 4.27 -7.17 0.98
CA ARG A 60 3.35 -8.31 1.07
C ARG A 60 2.19 -8.13 2.05
N PHE A 61 2.31 -7.16 2.96
CA PHE A 61 1.29 -6.85 3.95
C PHE A 61 0.98 -5.37 4.01
N LEU A 62 -0.31 -5.07 4.15
CA LEU A 62 -0.87 -3.74 4.43
C LEU A 62 -1.58 -3.79 5.78
N ALA A 63 -1.18 -2.91 6.70
CA ALA A 63 -1.86 -2.69 7.97
C ALA A 63 -2.78 -1.48 7.86
N SER A 64 -4.00 -1.61 8.36
CA SER A 64 -4.96 -0.52 8.50
C SER A 64 -5.42 -0.39 9.95
N GLY A 65 -5.51 0.84 10.46
CA GLY A 65 -6.04 1.15 11.79
C GLY A 65 -7.29 2.01 11.71
N SER A 66 -8.29 1.73 12.55
CA SER A 66 -9.63 2.32 12.47
C SER A 66 -10.18 2.80 13.82
N ASP A 67 -11.27 3.58 13.74
CA ASP A 67 -12.13 3.97 14.86
C ASP A 67 -12.78 2.78 15.57
N ASP A 68 -12.88 1.62 14.90
CA ASP A 68 -13.39 0.39 15.50
C ASP A 68 -12.44 -0.26 16.51
N GLN A 69 -11.30 0.38 16.81
CA GLN A 69 -10.28 -0.06 17.79
C GLN A 69 -9.50 -1.31 17.37
N HIS A 70 -9.64 -1.72 16.11
CA HIS A 70 -8.93 -2.85 15.54
C HIS A 70 -7.87 -2.41 14.53
N VAL A 71 -6.86 -3.27 14.38
CA VAL A 71 -5.92 -3.22 13.26
C VAL A 71 -6.18 -4.41 12.36
N ASN A 72 -6.46 -4.16 11.08
CA ASN A 72 -6.55 -5.23 10.08
C ASN A 72 -5.23 -5.35 9.34
N ILE A 73 -4.80 -6.60 9.11
CA ILE A 73 -3.65 -6.92 8.28
C ILE A 73 -4.16 -7.62 7.03
N HIS A 74 -3.90 -7.03 5.87
CA HIS A 74 -4.22 -7.60 4.57
C HIS A 74 -2.95 -8.15 3.93
N SER A 75 -3.00 -9.38 3.43
CA SER A 75 -1.95 -9.92 2.56
C SER A 75 -2.19 -9.48 1.12
N TYR A 76 -1.14 -9.03 0.45
CA TYR A 76 -1.15 -8.63 -0.95
C TYR A 76 -0.46 -9.68 -1.83
N GLN A 77 -1.18 -10.15 -2.86
CA GLN A 77 -0.78 -11.18 -3.81
C GLN A 77 -1.02 -10.65 -5.23
N PRO A 78 -0.01 -10.02 -5.88
CA PRO A 78 -0.20 -9.40 -7.19
C PRO A 78 -0.54 -10.40 -8.30
N ASP A 79 -0.12 -11.65 -8.13
CA ASP A 79 -0.32 -12.72 -9.12
C ASP A 79 -1.75 -13.30 -9.09
N ASP A 80 -2.52 -13.04 -8.04
CA ASP A 80 -3.91 -13.50 -7.92
C ASP A 80 -4.85 -12.45 -8.52
N SER A 81 -5.23 -12.66 -9.79
CA SER A 81 -6.09 -11.72 -10.53
C SER A 81 -7.50 -11.57 -9.96
N ASN A 82 -7.97 -12.52 -9.14
CA ASN A 82 -9.32 -12.53 -8.62
C ASN A 82 -9.39 -12.08 -7.15
N SER A 83 -8.27 -12.14 -6.42
CA SER A 83 -8.21 -11.78 -5.00
C SER A 83 -6.83 -11.28 -4.61
N GLN A 84 -6.43 -10.13 -5.17
CA GLN A 84 -5.14 -9.51 -4.90
C GLN A 84 -4.93 -9.17 -3.43
N PHE A 85 -6.00 -8.85 -2.71
CA PHE A 85 -5.97 -8.58 -1.28
C PHE A 85 -6.84 -9.61 -0.54
N LYS A 86 -6.30 -10.12 0.57
CA LYS A 86 -7.03 -11.01 1.48
C LYS A 86 -6.82 -10.53 2.91
N LEU A 87 -7.89 -10.43 3.69
CA LEU A 87 -7.82 -10.13 5.12
C LEU A 87 -7.13 -11.31 5.83
N ALA A 88 -5.91 -11.10 6.30
CA ALA A 88 -5.11 -12.12 6.96
C ALA A 88 -5.47 -12.24 8.45
N THR A 89 -5.64 -11.10 9.12
CA THR A 89 -6.05 -11.08 10.54
C THR A 89 -6.61 -9.72 10.94
N THR A 90 -7.41 -9.74 12.01
CA THR A 90 -7.94 -8.57 12.70
C THR A 90 -7.47 -8.62 14.15
N ILE A 91 -6.79 -7.57 14.59
CA ILE A 91 -6.14 -7.49 15.89
C ILE A 91 -6.92 -6.50 16.76
N ALA A 92 -7.52 -7.01 17.84
CA ALA A 92 -8.07 -6.18 18.90
C ALA A 92 -6.92 -5.58 19.70
N THR A 93 -6.68 -4.28 19.54
CA THR A 93 -5.51 -3.62 20.10
C THR A 93 -5.65 -3.24 21.58
N GLY A 94 -6.88 -3.29 22.11
CA GLY A 94 -7.22 -2.80 23.46
C GLY A 94 -7.36 -1.27 23.56
N HIS A 95 -7.20 -0.54 22.45
CA HIS A 95 -7.51 0.89 22.41
C HIS A 95 -9.00 1.10 22.75
N ARG A 96 -9.31 2.18 23.47
CA ARG A 96 -10.69 2.57 23.83
C ARG A 96 -11.22 3.72 22.96
N ALA A 97 -10.40 4.16 22.02
CA ALA A 97 -10.63 5.27 21.13
C ALA A 97 -9.87 5.01 19.81
N ASN A 98 -9.93 5.98 18.91
CA ASN A 98 -9.48 5.88 17.53
C ASN A 98 -7.99 5.53 17.42
N ILE A 99 -7.67 4.66 16.46
CA ILE A 99 -6.28 4.39 16.09
C ILE A 99 -5.85 5.41 15.04
N PHE A 100 -4.97 6.33 15.44
CA PHE A 100 -4.49 7.40 14.55
C PHE A 100 -3.22 7.06 13.78
N SER A 101 -2.50 6.00 14.15
CA SER A 101 -1.27 5.62 13.46
C SER A 101 -0.98 4.13 13.62
N VAL A 102 -0.48 3.52 12.54
CA VAL A 102 0.02 2.15 12.51
C VAL A 102 1.35 2.14 11.77
N LYS A 103 2.30 1.30 12.21
CA LYS A 103 3.61 1.20 11.56
C LYS A 103 4.20 -0.19 11.72
N PHE A 104 4.64 -0.78 10.60
CA PHE A 104 5.51 -1.95 10.64
C PHE A 104 6.91 -1.58 11.15
N MET A 105 7.38 -2.29 12.16
CA MET A 105 8.78 -2.21 12.60
C MET A 105 9.68 -2.99 11.64
N PRO A 106 10.89 -2.50 11.34
CA PRO A 106 11.84 -3.14 10.44
C PRO A 106 12.49 -4.41 11.00
#